data_AF-A0A351F912-F1
#
_entry.id   AF-A0A351F912-F1
#
_cell.length_a   1.000
_cell.length_b   1.000
_cell.length_c   1.000
_cell.angle_alpha   90.00
_cell.angle_beta   90.00
_cell.angle_gamma   90.00
#
_symmetry.space_group_name_H-M   'P 1'
#
loop_
_entity.id
_entity.type
_entity.pdbx_description
1 polymer ?
#
loop_
_entity_poly.entity_id
_entity_poly.type
_entity_poly.pdbx_seq_one_letter_code
_entity_poly.pdbx_strand_id
1 'polypeptide(L)'
;MRKYLILCSVLMAAMIILPLTTMEKPKKTVIVAEKPSVNTESGVISVMKSESGKVEKTDIKEYTVGALAAEMSLESHDEALKAQAV
;
A
#
# COMPACT_ATOMS: atom_id res chain seq x y z
N MET A 1 31.41 -34.97 23.70
CA MET A 1 30.48 -34.00 24.31
C MET A 1 30.74 -32.54 23.90
N ARG A 2 31.95 -31.98 24.05
CA ARG A 2 32.23 -30.56 23.69
C ARG A 2 31.88 -30.18 22.24
N LYS A 3 32.13 -31.06 21.26
CA LYS A 3 31.79 -30.81 19.85
C LYS A 3 30.28 -30.68 19.61
N TYR A 4 29.46 -31.44 20.33
CA TYR A 4 27.99 -31.36 20.25
C TYR A 4 27.44 -30.12 20.94
N LEU A 5 28.08 -29.65 22.02
CA LEU A 5 27.73 -28.39 22.68
C LEU A 5 28.01 -27.18 21.77
N ILE A 6 29.15 -27.18 21.07
CA ILE A 6 29.48 -26.13 20.09
C ILE A 6 28.47 -26.14 18.95
N LEU A 7 28.18 -27.33 18.39
CA LEU A 7 27.22 -27.48 17.30
C LEU A 7 25.81 -27.01 17.69
N CYS A 8 25.37 -27.31 18.91
CA CYS A 8 24.08 -26.88 19.44
C CYS A 8 24.02 -25.35 19.63
N SER A 9 25.11 -24.72 20.11
CA SER A 9 25.17 -23.26 20.25
C SER A 9 25.08 -22.53 18.89
N VAL A 10 25.73 -23.08 17.85
CA VAL A 10 25.70 -22.51 16.50
C VAL A 10 24.31 -22.64 15.87
N LEU A 11 23.64 -23.78 16.10
CA LEU A 11 22.27 -24.02 15.63
C LEU A 11 21.26 -23.05 16.26
N MET A 12 21.40 -22.78 17.56
CA MET A 12 20.57 -21.81 18.27
C MET A 12 20.81 -20.38 17.78
N ALA A 13 22.07 -20.01 17.52
CA ALA A 13 22.39 -18.69 16.96
C ALA A 13 21.80 -18.49 15.56
N ALA A 14 21.88 -19.52 14.70
CA ALA A 14 21.29 -19.47 13.36
C ALA A 14 19.76 -19.27 13.42
N MET A 15 19.06 -20.02 14.28
CA MET A 15 17.60 -19.90 14.44
C MET A 15 17.13 -18.51 14.89
N ILE A 16 17.99 -17.73 15.56
CA ILE A 16 17.68 -16.36 15.98
C ILE A 16 18.01 -15.35 14.87
N ILE A 17 19.14 -15.54 14.18
CA ILE A 17 19.61 -14.61 13.14
C ILE A 17 18.77 -14.70 11.86
N LEU A 18 18.25 -15.89 11.51
CA LEU A 18 17.40 -16.07 10.33
C LEU A 18 16.13 -15.18 10.37
N PRO A 19 15.27 -15.21 11.39
CA PRO A 19 14.08 -14.37 11.43
C PRO A 19 14.41 -12.87 11.51
N LEU A 20 15.54 -12.50 12.12
CA LEU A 20 16.00 -11.11 12.20
C LEU A 20 16.48 -10.55 10.84
N THR A 21 16.95 -11.41 9.94
CA THR A 21 17.39 -11.01 8.58
C THR A 21 16.26 -11.10 7.56
N THR A 22 15.23 -11.93 7.80
CA THR A 22 14.01 -11.98 6.97
C THR A 22 12.96 -10.95 7.35
N MET A 23 13.08 -10.32 8.53
CA MET A 23 12.33 -9.09 8.79
C MET A 23 12.90 -8.01 7.86
N GLU A 24 12.28 -7.88 6.68
CA GLU A 24 12.38 -6.67 5.89
C GLU A 24 12.17 -5.50 6.83
N LYS A 25 13.22 -4.67 6.99
CA LYS A 25 13.14 -3.42 7.73
C LYS A 25 11.83 -2.75 7.30
N PRO A 26 10.96 -2.31 8.23
CA PRO A 26 9.88 -1.43 7.84
C PRO A 26 10.59 -0.27 7.14
N LYS A 27 10.40 -0.17 5.81
CA LYS A 27 10.79 1.02 5.07
C LYS A 27 10.21 2.14 5.91
N LYS A 28 11.11 2.95 6.48
CA LYS A 28 10.79 4.20 7.12
C LYS A 28 10.12 5.03 6.02
N THR A 29 8.81 4.81 5.86
CA THR A 29 7.92 5.76 5.24
C THR A 29 8.06 6.96 6.15
N VAL A 30 8.83 7.91 5.65
CA VAL A 30 8.80 9.28 6.13
C VAL A 30 7.32 9.58 6.30
N ILE A 31 6.88 9.67 7.56
CA ILE A 31 5.61 10.27 7.91
C ILE A 31 5.82 11.74 7.56
N VAL A 32 5.71 12.04 6.27
CA VAL A 32 5.30 13.36 5.84
C VAL A 32 3.87 13.38 6.35
N ALA A 33 3.67 14.03 7.48
CA ALA A 33 2.42 14.69 7.77
C ALA A 33 2.22 15.74 6.66
N GLU A 34 1.99 15.26 5.45
CA GLU A 34 1.47 16.06 4.37
C GLU A 34 0.04 16.27 4.85
N LYS A 35 -0.18 17.49 5.38
CA LYS A 35 -1.46 18.18 5.22
C LYS A 35 -2.14 17.65 3.95
N PRO A 36 -3.47 17.45 3.91
CA PRO A 36 -4.15 17.17 2.66
C PRO A 36 -3.97 18.40 1.75
N SER A 37 -2.83 18.50 1.09
CA SER A 37 -2.62 19.38 -0.04
C SER A 37 -3.30 18.63 -1.16
N VAL A 38 -4.59 18.91 -1.30
CA VAL A 38 -5.26 18.82 -2.59
C VAL A 38 -4.50 19.81 -3.48
N ASN A 39 -3.36 19.36 -4.02
CA ASN A 39 -2.64 20.07 -5.06
C ASN A 39 -3.42 19.78 -6.34
N THR A 40 -4.58 20.44 -6.48
CA THR A 40 -5.51 20.32 -7.62
C THR A 40 -4.81 20.63 -8.95
N GLU A 41 -3.63 21.26 -8.88
CA GLU A 41 -2.79 21.66 -10.02
C GLU A 41 -2.12 20.47 -10.72
N SER A 42 -1.93 19.34 -10.04
CA SER A 42 -1.21 18.18 -10.58
C SER A 42 -2.12 17.04 -11.04
N GLY A 43 -3.41 17.05 -10.69
CA GLY A 43 -4.33 15.94 -11.00
C GLY A 43 -3.99 14.59 -10.34
N VAL A 44 -2.96 14.52 -9.47
CA VAL A 44 -2.53 13.27 -8.83
C VAL A 44 -2.97 13.25 -7.36
N ILE A 45 -3.61 12.15 -6.96
CA ILE A 45 -4.07 11.90 -5.59
C ILE A 45 -3.38 10.67 -4.99
N SER A 46 -3.37 10.57 -3.66
CA SER A 46 -2.87 9.41 -2.93
C SER A 46 -4.04 8.57 -2.43
N VAL A 47 -4.11 7.30 -2.84
CA VAL A 47 -5.21 6.37 -2.53
C VAL A 47 -4.67 5.17 -1.78
N MET A 48 -5.33 4.77 -0.70
CA MET A 48 -5.00 3.55 0.03
C MET A 48 -5.70 2.35 -0.60
N LYS A 49 -4.94 1.33 -1.01
CA LYS A 49 -5.49 0.04 -1.44
C LYS A 49 -5.94 -0.73 -0.20
N SER A 50 -7.24 -0.99 -0.06
CA SER A 50 -7.83 -1.69 1.10
C SER A 50 -7.25 -3.09 1.30
N GLU A 51 -6.95 -3.80 0.22
CA GLU A 51 -6.43 -5.18 0.25
C GLU A 51 -5.01 -5.29 0.85
N SER A 52 -4.17 -4.26 0.65
CA SER A 52 -2.76 -4.31 1.05
C SER A 52 -2.37 -3.25 2.08
N GLY A 53 -3.24 -2.28 2.37
CA GLY A 53 -2.95 -1.13 3.22
C GLY A 53 -1.92 -0.16 2.64
N LYS A 54 -1.47 -0.37 1.39
CA LYS A 54 -0.47 0.48 0.74
C LYS A 54 -1.11 1.73 0.16
N VAL A 55 -0.44 2.87 0.31
CA VAL A 55 -0.82 4.13 -0.32
C VAL A 55 -0.08 4.27 -1.65
N GLU A 56 -0.84 4.45 -2.72
CA GLU A 56 -0.34 4.61 -4.08
C GLU A 56 -0.80 5.94 -4.67
N LYS A 57 0.02 6.55 -5.52
CA LYS A 57 -0.33 7.77 -6.24
C LYS A 57 -0.99 7.40 -7.57
N THR A 58 -2.11 8.02 -7.87
CA THR A 58 -2.88 7.79 -9.11
C THR A 58 -3.45 9.11 -9.64
N ASP A 59 -3.73 9.18 -10.93
CA ASP A 59 -4.42 10.32 -11.52
C ASP A 59 -5.89 10.33 -11.07
N ILE A 60 -6.40 11.51 -10.74
CA ILE A 60 -7.76 11.70 -10.23
C ILE A 60 -8.80 11.25 -11.24
N LYS A 61 -8.57 11.44 -12.56
CA LYS A 61 -9.53 11.00 -13.58
C LYS A 61 -9.58 9.50 -13.68
N GLU A 62 -8.42 8.84 -13.68
CA GLU A 62 -8.35 7.38 -13.71
C GLU A 62 -9.04 6.78 -12.48
N TYR A 63 -8.78 7.37 -11.30
CA TYR A 63 -9.45 6.97 -10.06
C TYR A 63 -10.98 7.16 -10.14
N THR A 64 -11.45 8.32 -10.58
CA THR A 64 -12.89 8.62 -10.69
C THR A 64 -13.59 7.68 -11.68
N VAL A 65 -12.95 7.36 -12.82
CA VAL A 65 -13.51 6.40 -13.78
C VAL A 65 -13.60 5.00 -13.17
N GLY A 66 -12.56 4.56 -12.46
CA GLY A 66 -12.57 3.26 -11.77
C GLY A 66 -13.64 3.19 -10.68
N ALA A 67 -13.81 4.27 -9.90
CA ALA A 67 -14.85 4.37 -8.88
C ALA A 67 -16.25 4.33 -9.51
N LEU A 68 -16.48 5.09 -10.58
CA LEU A 68 -17.75 5.08 -11.30
C LEU A 68 -18.08 3.69 -11.85
N ALA A 69 -17.11 3.02 -12.47
CA ALA A 69 -17.29 1.69 -13.04
C ALA A 69 -17.61 0.62 -11.99
N ALA A 70 -17.14 0.80 -10.74
CA ALA A 70 -17.46 -0.08 -9.63
C ALA A 70 -18.86 0.16 -9.05
N GLU A 71 -19.34 1.40 -9.09
CA GLU A 71 -20.59 1.82 -8.43
C GLU A 71 -21.81 1.85 -9.37
N MET A 72 -21.62 2.12 -10.66
CA MET A 72 -22.71 2.43 -11.59
C MET A 72 -22.61 1.66 -12.91
N SER A 73 -23.73 1.06 -13.33
CA SER A 73 -23.82 0.37 -14.62
C SER A 73 -23.69 1.35 -15.77
N LEU A 74 -22.96 0.94 -16.82
CA LEU A 74 -22.76 1.72 -18.05
C LEU A 74 -24.05 1.89 -18.87
N GLU A 75 -25.10 1.11 -18.57
CA GLU A 75 -26.43 1.24 -19.17
C GLU A 75 -27.24 2.41 -18.57
N SER A 76 -26.74 3.03 -17.49
CA SER A 76 -27.40 4.17 -16.86
C SER A 76 -27.37 5.40 -17.76
N HIS A 77 -28.29 6.35 -17.52
CA HIS A 77 -28.30 7.61 -18.25
C HIS A 77 -27.00 8.40 -18.08
N ASP A 78 -26.51 8.99 -19.17
CA ASP A 78 -25.26 9.77 -19.20
C ASP A 78 -25.21 10.86 -18.12
N GLU A 79 -26.31 11.56 -17.87
CA GLU A 79 -26.34 12.60 -16.83
C GLU A 79 -26.23 12.03 -15.42
N ALA A 80 -26.69 10.80 -15.20
CA ALA A 80 -26.54 10.13 -13.93
C ALA A 80 -25.09 9.64 -13.74
N LEU A 81 -24.44 9.16 -14.81
CA LEU A 81 -23.01 8.85 -14.81
C LEU A 81 -22.15 10.10 -14.55
N LYS A 82 -22.50 11.25 -15.16
CA LYS A 82 -21.83 12.53 -14.89
C LYS A 82 -22.06 12.99 -13.46
N ALA A 83 -23.28 12.92 -12.94
CA ALA A 83 -23.60 13.33 -11.58
C ALA A 83 -22.81 12.51 -10.53
N GLN A 84 -22.58 11.23 -10.79
CA GLN A 84 -21.81 10.34 -9.92
C GLN A 84 -20.28 10.58 -10.02
N ALA A 85 -19.79 11.12 -11.13
CA ALA A 85 -18.38 11.37 -11.38
C ALA A 85 -17.87 12.75 -10.89
N VAL A 86 -18.76 13.60 -10.35
CA VAL A 86 -18.47 14.99 -9.91
C VAL A 86 -18.00 15.05 -8.46
#